data_AF-X1H0T2-F1
#
_entry.id   AF-X1H0T2-F1
#
_cell.length_a   1.000
_cell.length_b   1.000
_cell.length_c   1.000
_cell.angle_alpha   90.00
_cell.angle_beta   90.00
_cell.angle_gamma   90.00
#
_symmetry.space_group_name_H-M   'P 1'
#
loop_
_entity.id
_entity.type
_entity.pdbx_description
1 polymer ?
#
loop_
_entity_poly.entity_id
_entity_poly.type
_entity_poly.pdbx_seq_one_letter_code
_entity_poly.pdbx_strand_id
1 'polypeptide(L)' 'RPERPAFIEEFNREIRGYSRRFAVKPGITGLAQLYGKYETSAGKKLKYDLAYINNWSLGMDLKIFFMSTEIILGRRM' A
#
# COMPACT_ATOMS: atom_id res chain seq x y z
N ARG A 1 4.21 -1.48 -1.63
CA ARG A 1 5.63 -1.76 -1.34
C ARG A 1 5.94 -3.22 -1.65
N PRO A 2 7.16 -3.53 -2.11
CA PRO A 2 7.55 -4.92 -2.31
C PRO A 2 7.64 -5.65 -0.95
N GLU A 3 7.08 -6.85 -0.89
CA GLU A 3 7.25 -7.74 0.26
C GLU A 3 8.44 -8.66 0.05
N ARG A 4 8.97 -9.22 1.14
CA ARG A 4 10.03 -10.22 1.04
C ARG A 4 9.46 -11.49 0.40
N PRO A 5 10.15 -12.10 -0.59
CA PRO A 5 9.67 -13.30 -1.28
C PRO A 5 9.24 -14.42 -0.32
N ALA A 6 9.98 -14.64 0.77
CA ALA A 6 9.66 -15.64 1.79
C ALA A 6 8.24 -15.47 2.38
N PHE A 7 7.77 -14.23 2.57
CA PHE A 7 6.43 -13.97 3.09
C PHE A 7 5.35 -13.99 2.01
N ILE A 8 5.70 -13.81 0.73
CA ILE A 8 4.72 -13.82 -0.35
C ILE A 8 4.05 -15.19 -0.46
N GLU A 9 4.82 -16.27 -0.35
CA GLU A 9 4.27 -17.63 -0.39
C GLU A 9 3.34 -17.91 0.79
N GLU A 10 3.76 -17.53 2.00
CA GLU A 10 2.95 -17.64 3.22
C GLU A 10 1.62 -16.88 3.08
N PHE A 11 1.69 -15.60 2.70
CA PHE A 11 0.50 -14.76 2.55
C PHE A 11 -0.41 -15.19 1.41
N ASN A 12 0.12 -15.78 0.33
CA ASN A 12 -0.71 -16.35 -0.73
C ASN A 12 -1.51 -17.56 -0.24
N ARG A 13 -0.98 -18.34 0.71
CA ARG A 13 -1.71 -19.46 1.34
C ARG A 13 -2.75 -18.97 2.34
N GLU A 14 -2.42 -17.96 3.14
CA GLU A 14 -3.27 -17.50 4.25
C GLU A 14 -4.32 -16.47 3.84
N ILE A 15 -4.01 -15.61 2.86
CA ILE A 15 -4.84 -14.48 2.49
C ILE A 15 -5.37 -14.69 1.07
N ARG A 16 -6.68 -14.95 0.97
CA ARG A 16 -7.34 -15.22 -0.31
C ARG A 16 -7.14 -14.07 -1.31
N GLY A 17 -6.52 -14.40 -2.43
CA GLY A 17 -6.29 -13.48 -3.54
C GLY A 17 -5.25 -12.40 -3.22
N TYR A 18 -4.30 -12.69 -2.33
CA TYR A 18 -3.17 -11.81 -2.01
C TYR A 18 -2.37 -11.40 -3.24
N SER A 19 -2.16 -12.32 -4.17
CA SER A 19 -1.46 -12.10 -5.44
C SER A 19 -2.05 -10.97 -6.31
N ARG A 20 -3.32 -10.59 -6.11
CA ARG A 20 -3.95 -9.49 -6.85
C ARG A 20 -3.25 -8.15 -6.67
N ARG A 21 -2.52 -7.95 -5.56
CA ARG A 21 -1.72 -6.74 -5.34
C ARG A 21 -0.58 -6.56 -6.36
N PHE A 22 -0.18 -7.63 -7.05
CA PHE A 22 0.88 -7.61 -8.06
C PHE A 22 0.37 -7.17 -9.45
N ALA A 23 -0.91 -6.82 -9.60
CA ALA A 23 -1.45 -6.30 -10.86
C ALA A 23 -0.82 -4.97 -11.28
N VAL A 24 -0.21 -4.25 -10.33
CA VAL A 24 0.54 -3.02 -10.57
C VAL A 24 1.94 -3.14 -9.98
N LYS A 25 2.89 -2.39 -10.53
CA LYS A 25 4.24 -2.31 -9.96
C LYS A 25 4.17 -1.68 -8.56
N PRO A 26 5.01 -2.14 -7.61
CA PRO A 26 5.04 -1.54 -6.29
C PRO A 26 5.53 -0.09 -6.36
N GLY A 27 4.76 0.83 -5.77
CA GLY A 27 5.14 2.23 -5.62
C GLY A 27 6.00 2.53 -4.39
N ILE A 28 6.59 3.74 -4.38
CA ILE A 28 7.37 4.30 -3.25
C ILE A 28 6.44 4.68 -2.09
N THR A 29 5.26 5.22 -2.41
CA THR A 29 4.19 5.56 -1.47
C THR A 29 2.85 4.92 -1.90
N GLY A 30 1.86 4.93 -1.02
CA GLY A 30 0.53 4.41 -1.29
C GLY A 30 -0.40 4.49 -0.09
N LEU A 31 -1.67 4.10 -0.28
CA LEU A 31 -2.71 4.19 0.76
C LEU A 31 -2.31 3.48 2.06
N ALA A 32 -1.65 2.33 1.98
CA ALA A 32 -1.19 1.59 3.15
C ALA A 32 -0.14 2.35 3.97
N GLN A 33 0.64 3.26 3.36
CA GLN A 33 1.62 4.09 4.06
C GLN A 33 0.99 5.32 4.71
N LEU A 34 -0.09 5.84 4.12
CA LEU A 34 -0.80 7.01 4.61
C LEU A 34 -1.78 6.66 5.74
N TYR A 35 -2.50 5.56 5.59
CA TYR A 35 -3.60 5.18 6.50
C TYR A 35 -3.28 3.93 7.34
N GLY A 36 -2.18 3.23 7.04
CA GLY A 36 -1.70 2.12 7.85
C GLY A 36 -0.91 2.61 9.07
N LYS A 37 -1.01 1.86 10.16
CA LYS A 37 -0.11 1.94 11.31
C LYS A 37 1.07 0.96 11.14
N TYR A 38 2.09 1.08 11.99
CA TYR A 38 3.25 0.16 11.98
C TYR A 38 2.82 -1.31 12.04
N GLU A 39 1.88 -1.64 12.93
CA GLU A 39 1.30 -2.98 13.13
C GLU A 39 0.22 -3.38 12.09
N THR A 40 0.16 -2.74 10.92
CA THR A 40 -0.87 -3.08 9.92
C THR A 40 -0.58 -4.45 9.32
N SER A 41 -1.50 -5.40 9.51
CA SER A 41 -1.41 -6.76 8.98
C SER A 41 -1.36 -6.80 7.45
N ALA A 42 -0.79 -7.87 6.90
CA ALA A 42 -0.70 -8.11 5.46
C ALA A 42 -2.08 -8.08 4.77
N GLY A 43 -3.13 -8.60 5.41
CA GLY A 43 -4.49 -8.55 4.89
C GLY A 43 -5.08 -7.14 4.83
N LYS A 44 -4.80 -6.29 5.83
CA LYS A 44 -5.21 -4.87 5.79
C LYS A 44 -4.42 -4.09 4.73
N LYS A 45 -3.12 -4.35 4.60
CA LYS A 45 -2.30 -3.79 3.50
C LYS A 45 -2.86 -4.17 2.13
N LEU A 46 -3.24 -5.44 1.93
CA LEU A 46 -3.89 -5.90 0.70
C LEU A 46 -5.18 -5.12 0.41
N LYS A 47 -6.03 -4.85 1.41
CA LYS A 47 -7.23 -4.03 1.21
C LYS A 47 -6.91 -2.63 0.69
N TYR A 48 -5.88 -1.98 1.24
CA TYR A 48 -5.43 -0.68 0.75
C TYR A 48 -4.86 -0.75 -0.67
N ASP A 49 -4.07 -1.78 -0.98
CA ASP A 49 -3.53 -1.97 -2.33
C ASP A 49 -4.66 -2.18 -3.35
N LEU A 50 -5.66 -3.02 -3.03
CA LEU A 50 -6.81 -3.24 -3.91
C LEU A 50 -7.71 -2.01 -4.02
N ALA A 51 -7.88 -1.24 -2.95
CA ALA A 51 -8.62 0.02 -3.00
C ALA A 51 -7.96 1.03 -3.95
N TYR A 52 -6.62 1.07 -3.97
CA TYR A 52 -5.86 1.86 -4.94
C TYR A 52 -6.04 1.34 -6.37
N ILE A 53 -5.80 0.04 -6.59
CA ILE A 53 -5.88 -0.57 -7.92
C ILE A 53 -7.27 -0.39 -8.54
N ASN A 54 -8.34 -0.60 -7.75
CA ASN A 54 -9.71 -0.57 -8.27
C ASN A 54 -10.25 0.86 -8.49
N ASN A 55 -9.68 1.87 -7.83
CA ASN A 55 -10.14 3.27 -7.93
C ASN A 55 -9.05 4.20 -8.44
N TRP A 56 -8.09 3.64 -9.18
CA TRP A 56 -6.94 4.38 -9.65
C TRP A 56 -7.40 5.57 -10.51
N SER A 57 -6.83 6.73 -10.22
CA SER A 57 -7.00 7.94 -11.01
C SER A 57 -5.79 8.84 -10.81
N LEU A 58 -5.50 9.71 -11.78
CA LEU A 58 -4.42 10.69 -11.66
C LEU A 58 -4.61 11.60 -10.44
N GLY A 59 -5.85 11.98 -10.13
CA GLY A 59 -6.15 12.79 -8.94
C GLY A 59 -5.84 12.06 -7.63
N MET A 60 -6.04 10.73 -7.58
CA MET A 60 -5.65 9.92 -6.43
C MET A 60 -4.13 9.89 -6.25
N ASP A 61 -3.37 9.77 -7.34
CA ASP A 61 -1.90 9.81 -7.29
C ASP A 61 -1.39 11.16 -6.78
N LEU A 62 -1.95 12.27 -7.28
CA LEU A 62 -1.63 13.62 -6.78
C LEU A 62 -1.94 13.76 -5.28
N LYS A 63 -3.10 13.27 -4.85
CA LYS A 63 -3.49 13.29 -3.43
C LYS A 63 -2.51 12.48 -2.57
N ILE A 64 -2.15 11.27 -3.00
CA ILE A 64 -1.17 10.42 -2.30
C ILE A 64 0.19 11.12 -2.22
N PHE A 65 0.63 11.77 -3.29
CA PHE A 65 1.87 12.53 -3.33
C PHE A 65 1.88 13.66 -2.29
N PHE A 66 0.88 14.55 -2.31
CA PHE A 66 0.83 15.69 -1.37
C PHE A 66 0.74 15.25 0.09
N MET A 67 -0.14 14.29 0.42
CA MET A 67 -0.22 13.76 1.78
C MET A 67 1.09 13.10 2.22
N SER A 68 1.80 12.43 1.30
CA SER A 68 3.12 11.85 1.61
C SER A 68 4.15 12.94 1.90
N THR A 69 4.16 14.03 1.12
CA THR A 69 5.08 15.15 1.36
C THR A 69 4.79 15.84 2.68
N GLU A 70 3.52 16.04 3.04
CA GLU A 70 3.12 16.62 4.33
C GLU A 70 3.57 15.75 5.52
N ILE A 71 3.43 14.42 5.44
CA ILE A 71 3.87 13.52 6.52
C ILE A 71 5.39 13.58 6.71
N ILE A 72 6.15 13.69 5.62
CA ILE A 72 7.62 13.74 5.68
C ILE A 72 8.09 15.10 6.20
N LEU A 73 7.51 16.20 5.72
CA LEU A 73 7.90 17.56 6.08
C LEU A 73 7.36 17.99 7.45
N GLY A 74 6.12 17.60 7.78
CA GLY A 74 5.43 17.91 9.02
C GLY A 74 5.94 17.15 10.24
N ARG A 75 6.79 16.11 10.06
CA ARG A 75 7.53 15.46 11.16
C ARG A 75 8.74 16.26 11.65
N ARG A 76 8.81 17.56 11.32
CA ARG A 76 9.85 18.51 11.76
C ARG A 76 9.31 19.82 12.36
N MET A 77 8.12 19.81 12.96
CA MET A 77 7.69 20.85 13.90
C MET A 77 7.06 20.22 15.14
#